data_AF-A0A931KA14-F1
#
_entry.id   AF-A0A931KA14-F1
#
_cell.length_a   1.000
_cell.length_b   1.000
_cell.length_c   1.000
_cell.angle_alpha   90.00
_cell.angle_beta   90.00
_cell.angle_gamma   90.00
#
_symmetry.space_group_name_H-M   'P 1'
#
loop_
_entity.id
_entity.type
_entity.pdbx_description
1 polymer ?
#
loop_
_entity_poly.entity_id
_entity_poly.type
_entity_poly.pdbx_seq_one_letter_code
_entity_poly.pdbx_strand_id
1 'polypeptide(L)'
;MANDSDDHEAFSSVRSTEAEIKQVLGMFDTPAFARRGREVEWVVRHTLTLCERRRKEMLDMVQCRLRMWANVASGPGDWPLAFAEPIDHLWELTCAEPPRWKASKPPSAKTAMNCAAGLCQSIERFNDRWRRFASELKADAINHQIDRFNKYYVLEKECIVGSSRLAARLFVPQPRIEPAWLLEQLPILPVPRLR
;
A
#
# COMPACT_ATOMS: atom_id res chain seq x y z
N MET A 1 27.47 41.90 -8.23
CA MET A 1 27.27 40.66 -9.02
C MET A 1 28.19 39.62 -8.42
N ALA A 2 27.65 38.72 -7.60
CA ALA A 2 28.40 37.71 -6.87
C ALA A 2 27.59 36.40 -6.86
N ASN A 3 28.32 35.28 -6.88
CA ASN A 3 27.88 33.87 -6.79
C ASN A 3 27.16 33.26 -8.00
N ASP A 4 27.93 32.66 -8.90
CA ASP A 4 27.44 31.62 -9.83
C ASP A 4 28.48 30.48 -10.04
N SER A 5 29.56 30.46 -9.24
CA SER A 5 30.68 29.53 -9.40
C SER A 5 30.71 28.37 -8.40
N ASP A 6 29.95 28.42 -7.31
CA ASP A 6 29.97 27.40 -6.25
C ASP A 6 29.13 26.14 -6.57
N ASP A 7 28.08 26.25 -7.38
CA ASP A 7 27.16 25.12 -7.63
C ASP A 7 27.74 24.09 -8.61
N HIS A 8 28.64 24.50 -9.51
CA HIS A 8 29.25 23.61 -10.50
C HIS A 8 30.33 22.70 -9.90
N GLU A 9 31.10 23.16 -8.90
CA GLU A 9 32.08 22.33 -8.21
C GLU A 9 31.42 21.28 -7.32
N ALA A 10 30.32 21.64 -6.64
CA ALA A 10 29.57 20.71 -5.79
C ALA A 10 28.99 19.53 -6.59
N PHE A 11 28.49 19.76 -7.81
CA PHE A 11 27.97 18.70 -8.69
C PHE A 11 29.06 17.81 -9.31
N SER A 12 30.23 18.39 -9.60
CA SER A 12 31.39 17.65 -10.15
C SER A 12 31.99 16.70 -9.10
N SER A 13 32.18 17.19 -7.87
CA SER A 13 32.64 16.39 -6.73
C SER A 13 31.71 15.21 -6.42
N VAL A 14 30.38 15.42 -6.52
CA VAL A 14 29.37 14.37 -6.27
C VAL A 14 29.49 13.22 -7.26
N ARG A 15 29.66 13.50 -8.57
CA ARG A 15 29.83 12.45 -9.58
C ARG A 15 31.15 11.69 -9.41
N SER A 16 32.21 12.38 -8.97
CA SER A 16 33.50 11.75 -8.65
C SER A 16 33.37 10.77 -7.48
N THR A 17 32.72 11.18 -6.38
CA THR A 17 32.49 10.30 -5.23
C THR A 17 31.58 9.12 -5.55
N GLU A 18 30.57 9.30 -6.41
CA GLU A 18 29.67 8.22 -6.81
C GLU A 18 30.39 7.18 -7.71
N ALA A 19 31.30 7.63 -8.56
CA ALA A 19 32.14 6.77 -9.40
C ALA A 19 33.18 6.00 -8.56
N GLU A 20 33.82 6.66 -7.59
CA GLU A 20 34.75 6.02 -6.64
C GLU A 20 34.02 5.01 -5.74
N ILE A 21 32.83 5.35 -5.24
CA ILE A 21 31.99 4.42 -4.48
C ILE A 21 31.60 3.20 -5.33
N LYS A 22 31.24 3.40 -6.61
CA LYS A 22 30.95 2.30 -7.55
C LYS A 22 32.18 1.43 -7.84
N GLN A 23 33.37 2.03 -7.91
CA GLN A 23 34.62 1.32 -8.15
C GLN A 23 35.04 0.49 -6.93
N VAL A 24 34.88 1.03 -5.72
CA VAL A 24 35.11 0.32 -4.45
C VAL A 24 34.06 -0.78 -4.22
N LEU A 25 32.79 -0.53 -4.57
CA LEU A 25 31.69 -1.51 -4.59
C LEU A 25 31.93 -2.70 -5.54
N GLY A 26 32.74 -2.51 -6.57
CA GLY A 26 33.11 -3.58 -7.50
C GLY A 26 34.23 -4.50 -6.97
N MET A 27 34.98 -4.06 -5.95
CA MET A 27 36.12 -4.78 -5.37
C MET A 27 35.84 -5.38 -3.99
N PHE A 28 34.88 -4.83 -3.25
CA PHE A 28 34.46 -5.30 -1.93
C PHE A 28 32.94 -5.53 -1.92
N ASP A 29 32.46 -6.52 -1.17
CA ASP A 29 31.02 -6.78 -1.00
C ASP A 29 30.21 -5.50 -0.73
N THR A 30 28.91 -5.53 -1.07
CA THR A 30 27.98 -4.39 -0.84
C THR A 30 28.13 -3.86 0.60
N PRO A 31 28.40 -2.57 0.85
CA PRO A 31 28.58 -2.00 2.17
C PRO A 31 27.44 -2.28 3.15
N ALA A 32 27.75 -2.29 4.45
CA ALA A 32 26.79 -2.61 5.50
C ALA A 32 25.50 -1.78 5.43
N PHE A 33 25.62 -0.45 5.25
CA PHE A 33 24.46 0.44 5.13
C PHE A 33 23.58 0.08 3.92
N ALA A 34 24.20 -0.26 2.78
CA ALA A 34 23.49 -0.61 1.55
C ALA A 34 22.78 -1.96 1.68
N ARG A 35 23.40 -2.95 2.35
CA ARG A 35 22.74 -4.23 2.69
C ARG A 35 21.54 -3.98 3.60
N ARG A 36 21.71 -3.19 4.67
CA ARG A 36 20.65 -2.85 5.61
C ARG A 36 19.47 -2.15 4.93
N GLY A 37 19.74 -1.22 4.02
CA GLY A 37 18.71 -0.57 3.21
C GLY A 37 17.92 -1.57 2.37
N ARG A 38 18.62 -2.45 1.63
CA ARG A 38 17.98 -3.50 0.82
C ARG A 38 17.17 -4.48 1.67
N GLU A 39 17.68 -4.87 2.84
CA GLU A 39 16.99 -5.77 3.77
C GLU A 39 15.65 -5.17 4.24
N VAL A 40 15.67 -3.92 4.71
CA VAL A 40 14.43 -3.26 5.16
C VAL A 40 13.46 -3.03 4.02
N GLU A 41 13.93 -2.56 2.86
CA GLU A 41 13.09 -2.40 1.67
C GLU A 41 12.42 -3.73 1.29
N TRP A 42 13.18 -4.83 1.26
CA TRP A 42 12.68 -6.15 0.94
C TRP A 42 11.65 -6.62 1.96
N VAL A 43 11.92 -6.52 3.27
CA VAL A 43 10.99 -6.99 4.31
C VAL A 43 9.69 -6.18 4.30
N VAL A 44 9.76 -4.87 4.15
CA VAL A 44 8.56 -4.01 4.07
C VAL A 44 7.72 -4.38 2.86
N ARG A 45 8.33 -4.48 1.67
CA ARG A 45 7.64 -4.86 0.44
C ARG A 45 7.03 -6.26 0.54
N HIS A 46 7.79 -7.22 1.06
CA HIS A 46 7.31 -8.59 1.23
C HIS A 46 6.11 -8.65 2.19
N THR A 47 6.16 -7.90 3.29
CA THR A 47 5.06 -7.81 4.25
C THR A 47 3.79 -7.23 3.61
N LEU A 48 3.93 -6.15 2.84
CA LEU A 48 2.81 -5.59 2.08
C LEU A 48 2.23 -6.59 1.09
N THR A 49 3.05 -7.29 0.30
CA THR A 49 2.58 -8.32 -0.64
C THR A 49 1.82 -9.45 0.06
N LEU A 50 2.27 -9.89 1.23
CA LEU A 50 1.54 -10.88 2.03
C LEU A 50 0.18 -10.33 2.52
N CYS A 51 0.15 -9.08 2.97
CA CYS A 51 -1.06 -8.41 3.41
C CYS A 51 -2.06 -8.20 2.26
N GLU A 52 -1.59 -7.81 1.07
CA GLU A 52 -2.38 -7.67 -0.15
C GLU A 52 -3.04 -8.99 -0.54
N ARG A 53 -2.25 -10.09 -0.57
CA ARG A 53 -2.78 -11.43 -0.84
C ARG A 53 -3.86 -11.81 0.16
N ARG A 54 -3.58 -11.60 1.45
CA ARG A 54 -4.54 -11.92 2.51
C ARG A 54 -5.82 -11.08 2.42
N ARG A 55 -5.69 -9.79 2.12
CA ARG A 55 -6.83 -8.90 1.87
C ARG A 55 -7.66 -9.40 0.70
N LYS A 56 -7.03 -9.78 -0.41
CA LYS A 56 -7.69 -10.34 -1.59
C LYS A 56 -8.52 -11.58 -1.26
N GLU A 57 -7.96 -12.53 -0.52
CA GLU A 57 -8.70 -13.73 -0.05
C GLU A 57 -9.93 -13.36 0.79
N MET A 58 -9.81 -12.34 1.65
CA MET A 58 -10.94 -11.91 2.49
C MET A 58 -12.07 -11.24 1.69
N LEU A 59 -11.76 -10.70 0.51
CA LEU A 59 -12.70 -10.00 -0.37
C LEU A 59 -13.59 -10.92 -1.20
N ASP A 60 -13.31 -12.22 -1.26
CA ASP A 60 -14.05 -13.19 -2.09
C ASP A 60 -15.57 -13.08 -1.93
N MET A 61 -16.06 -12.93 -0.70
CA MET A 61 -17.49 -12.80 -0.43
C MET A 61 -18.06 -11.46 -0.92
N VAL A 62 -17.31 -10.36 -0.78
CA VAL A 62 -17.71 -9.05 -1.29
C VAL A 62 -17.80 -9.08 -2.82
N GLN A 63 -16.78 -9.64 -3.48
CA GLN A 63 -16.76 -9.82 -4.93
C GLN A 63 -17.91 -10.73 -5.41
N CYS A 64 -18.23 -11.78 -4.64
CA CYS A 64 -19.41 -12.61 -4.89
C CYS A 64 -20.71 -11.80 -4.84
N ARG A 65 -20.90 -10.96 -3.80
CA ARG A 65 -22.08 -10.10 -3.67
C ARG A 65 -22.17 -9.04 -4.75
N LEU A 66 -21.05 -8.44 -5.15
CA LEU A 66 -21.00 -7.52 -6.30
C LEU A 66 -21.45 -8.22 -7.59
N ARG A 67 -20.97 -9.45 -7.85
CA ARG A 67 -21.44 -10.25 -8.98
C ARG A 67 -22.93 -10.59 -8.88
N MET A 68 -23.45 -10.89 -7.69
CA MET A 68 -24.88 -11.10 -7.48
C MET A 68 -25.69 -9.85 -7.82
N TRP A 69 -25.22 -8.67 -7.41
CA TRP A 69 -25.83 -7.40 -7.82
C TRP A 69 -25.84 -7.24 -9.35
N ALA A 70 -24.71 -7.45 -10.02
CA ALA A 70 -24.61 -7.36 -11.48
C ALA A 70 -25.47 -8.39 -12.24
N ASN A 71 -25.76 -9.55 -11.63
CA ASN A 71 -26.67 -10.53 -12.22
C ASN A 71 -28.15 -10.10 -12.14
N VAL A 72 -28.51 -9.27 -11.17
CA VAL A 72 -29.89 -8.86 -10.88
C VAL A 72 -30.21 -7.49 -11.48
N ALA A 73 -29.25 -6.57 -11.47
CA ALA A 73 -29.37 -5.27 -12.12
C ALA A 73 -29.27 -5.39 -13.65
N SER A 74 -30.00 -4.52 -14.34
CA SER A 74 -29.99 -4.38 -15.80
C SER A 74 -28.90 -3.46 -16.31
N GLY A 75 -28.33 -2.63 -15.44
CA GLY A 75 -27.20 -1.75 -15.76
C GLY A 75 -26.71 -0.97 -14.55
N PRO A 76 -25.68 -0.12 -14.73
CA PRO A 76 -25.14 0.72 -13.65
C PRO A 76 -26.17 1.72 -13.11
N GLY A 77 -27.16 2.12 -13.91
CA GLY A 77 -28.22 3.07 -13.51
C GLY A 77 -29.24 2.54 -12.50
N ASP A 78 -29.20 1.25 -12.15
CA ASP A 78 -30.18 0.63 -11.23
C ASP A 78 -29.81 0.79 -9.74
N TRP A 79 -28.67 1.38 -9.41
CA TRP A 79 -28.27 1.63 -8.01
C TRP A 79 -29.32 2.40 -7.17
N PRO A 80 -30.10 3.38 -7.70
CA PRO A 80 -31.07 4.14 -6.90
C PRO A 80 -32.24 3.31 -6.36
N LEU A 81 -32.40 2.07 -6.85
CA LEU A 81 -33.39 1.11 -6.37
C LEU A 81 -33.07 0.59 -4.96
N ALA A 82 -31.82 0.69 -4.52
CA ALA A 82 -31.40 0.16 -3.22
C ALA A 82 -30.35 1.00 -2.46
N PHE A 83 -29.57 1.83 -3.15
CA PHE A 83 -28.50 2.63 -2.57
C PHE A 83 -28.82 4.12 -2.62
N ALA A 84 -28.28 4.87 -1.66
CA ALA A 84 -28.36 6.33 -1.63
C ALA A 84 -27.36 7.01 -2.59
N GLU A 85 -26.29 6.30 -2.97
CA GLU A 85 -25.20 6.81 -3.81
C GLU A 85 -24.72 5.72 -4.80
N PRO A 86 -24.06 6.08 -5.93
CA PRO A 86 -23.48 5.12 -6.85
C PRO A 86 -22.41 4.24 -6.19
N ILE A 87 -22.40 2.95 -6.56
CA ILE A 87 -21.49 1.95 -5.97
C ILE A 87 -20.36 1.51 -6.91
N ASP A 88 -20.16 2.20 -8.04
CA ASP A 88 -19.20 1.79 -9.08
C ASP A 88 -17.76 1.70 -8.56
N HIS A 89 -17.38 2.60 -7.65
CA HIS A 89 -16.06 2.62 -7.01
C HIS A 89 -15.72 1.32 -6.27
N LEU A 90 -16.71 0.54 -5.84
CA LEU A 90 -16.47 -0.73 -5.15
C LEU A 90 -15.85 -1.80 -6.06
N TRP A 91 -16.08 -1.75 -7.37
CA TRP A 91 -15.47 -2.70 -8.31
C TRP A 91 -13.95 -2.55 -8.34
N GLU A 92 -13.47 -1.31 -8.38
CA GLU A 92 -12.04 -0.97 -8.37
C GLU A 92 -11.40 -1.29 -7.03
N LEU A 93 -12.01 -0.85 -5.91
CA LEU A 93 -11.46 -1.07 -4.57
C LEU A 93 -11.37 -2.55 -4.14
N THR A 94 -12.21 -3.39 -4.74
CA THR A 94 -12.22 -4.84 -4.49
C THR A 94 -11.39 -5.62 -5.52
N CYS A 95 -10.87 -4.96 -6.56
CA CYS A 95 -10.24 -5.60 -7.72
C CYS A 95 -11.13 -6.70 -8.33
N ALA A 96 -12.45 -6.52 -8.28
CA ALA A 96 -13.40 -7.43 -8.90
C ALA A 96 -13.35 -7.29 -10.42
N GLU A 97 -13.70 -8.35 -11.14
CA GLU A 97 -13.93 -8.23 -12.59
C GLU A 97 -15.04 -7.21 -12.86
N PRO A 98 -14.90 -6.38 -13.92
CA PRO A 98 -15.94 -5.45 -14.31
C PRO A 98 -17.32 -6.13 -14.47
N PRO A 99 -18.41 -5.47 -14.04
CA PRO A 99 -19.73 -6.09 -14.05
C PRO A 99 -20.17 -6.45 -15.46
N ARG A 100 -20.67 -7.68 -15.61
CA ARG A 100 -21.42 -8.11 -16.80
C ARG A 100 -22.90 -8.14 -16.45
N TRP A 101 -23.62 -7.10 -16.84
CA TRP A 101 -25.07 -6.96 -16.59
C TRP A 101 -25.83 -8.00 -17.41
N LYS A 102 -26.58 -8.87 -16.71
CA LYS A 102 -27.30 -9.97 -17.36
C LYS A 102 -28.80 -9.75 -17.47
N ALA A 103 -29.37 -8.94 -16.57
CA ALA A 103 -30.80 -8.74 -16.55
C ALA A 103 -31.22 -7.84 -17.73
N SER A 104 -32.25 -8.26 -18.45
CA SER A 104 -32.84 -7.45 -19.54
C SER A 104 -33.83 -6.41 -19.03
N LYS A 105 -34.26 -6.51 -17.77
CA LYS A 105 -35.19 -5.59 -17.12
C LYS A 105 -34.72 -5.25 -15.71
N PRO A 106 -34.99 -4.04 -15.21
CA PRO A 106 -34.68 -3.67 -13.84
C PRO A 106 -35.34 -4.62 -12.82
N PRO A 107 -34.67 -4.90 -11.70
CA PRO A 107 -35.21 -5.76 -10.66
C PRO A 107 -36.35 -5.09 -9.88
N SER A 108 -37.14 -5.88 -9.17
CA SER A 108 -38.07 -5.33 -8.17
C SER A 108 -37.29 -4.66 -7.03
N ALA A 109 -37.87 -3.61 -6.42
CA ALA A 109 -37.24 -2.92 -5.28
C ALA A 109 -36.89 -3.88 -4.13
N LYS A 110 -37.75 -4.86 -3.84
CA LYS A 110 -37.50 -5.87 -2.81
C LYS A 110 -36.26 -6.73 -3.13
N THR A 111 -36.13 -7.17 -4.38
CA THR A 111 -34.97 -7.96 -4.81
C THR A 111 -33.69 -7.13 -4.74
N ALA A 112 -33.73 -5.89 -5.24
CA ALA A 112 -32.60 -4.96 -5.19
C ALA A 112 -32.14 -4.72 -3.75
N MET A 113 -33.08 -4.41 -2.84
CA MET A 113 -32.80 -4.19 -1.42
C MET A 113 -32.18 -5.42 -0.73
N ASN A 114 -32.70 -6.63 -1.00
CA ASN A 114 -32.13 -7.85 -0.43
C ASN A 114 -30.69 -8.10 -0.90
N CYS A 115 -30.40 -7.88 -2.19
CA CYS A 115 -29.06 -7.98 -2.74
C CYS A 115 -28.11 -6.92 -2.14
N ALA A 116 -28.59 -5.68 -2.04
CA ALA A 116 -27.84 -4.56 -1.48
C ALA A 116 -27.51 -4.76 0.00
N ALA A 117 -28.48 -5.18 0.82
CA ALA A 117 -28.27 -5.48 2.22
C ALA A 117 -27.22 -6.61 2.41
N GLY A 118 -27.27 -7.64 1.57
CA GLY A 118 -26.27 -8.71 1.56
C GLY A 118 -24.86 -8.23 1.18
N LEU A 119 -24.76 -7.25 0.28
CA LEU A 119 -23.49 -6.60 -0.07
C LEU A 119 -22.95 -5.78 1.11
N CYS A 120 -23.76 -4.87 1.68
CA CYS A 120 -23.35 -4.04 2.83
C CYS A 120 -22.88 -4.90 4.00
N GLN A 121 -23.65 -5.94 4.38
CA GLN A 121 -23.26 -6.86 5.44
C GLN A 121 -21.93 -7.58 5.15
N SER A 122 -21.67 -7.93 3.88
CA SER A 122 -20.41 -8.59 3.50
C SER A 122 -19.22 -7.63 3.59
N ILE A 123 -19.43 -6.35 3.25
CA ILE A 123 -18.42 -5.28 3.38
C ILE A 123 -18.11 -5.03 4.86
N GLU A 124 -19.13 -4.91 5.72
CA GLU A 124 -18.95 -4.75 7.17
C GLU A 124 -18.13 -5.90 7.76
N ARG A 125 -18.51 -7.15 7.46
CA ARG A 125 -17.77 -8.34 7.92
C ARG A 125 -16.35 -8.39 7.36
N PHE A 126 -16.12 -7.90 6.15
CA PHE A 126 -14.76 -7.75 5.62
C PHE A 126 -13.98 -6.72 6.45
N ASN A 127 -14.55 -5.53 6.67
CA ASN A 127 -13.91 -4.45 7.41
C ASN A 127 -13.54 -4.86 8.84
N ASP A 128 -14.44 -5.55 9.55
CA ASP A 128 -14.18 -6.04 10.89
C ASP A 128 -13.05 -7.07 10.93
N ARG A 129 -13.09 -8.06 10.02
CA ARG A 129 -12.02 -9.06 9.91
C ARG A 129 -10.68 -8.44 9.51
N TRP A 130 -10.70 -7.44 8.63
CA TRP A 130 -9.50 -6.75 8.17
C TRP A 130 -8.87 -5.92 9.28
N ARG A 131 -9.66 -5.15 10.03
CA ARG A 131 -9.18 -4.41 11.21
C ARG A 131 -8.59 -5.34 12.26
N ARG A 132 -9.26 -6.47 12.52
CA ARG A 132 -8.75 -7.49 13.44
C ARG A 132 -7.41 -8.05 12.97
N PHE A 133 -7.32 -8.45 11.70
CA PHE A 133 -6.07 -8.93 11.11
C PHE A 133 -4.94 -7.89 11.23
N ALA A 134 -5.23 -6.62 10.91
CA ALA A 134 -4.26 -5.54 11.03
C ALA A 134 -3.77 -5.36 12.48
N SER A 135 -4.67 -5.47 13.46
CA SER A 135 -4.31 -5.37 14.88
C SER A 135 -3.53 -6.57 15.42
N GLU A 136 -3.72 -7.75 14.84
CA GLU A 136 -3.07 -9.00 15.25
C GLU A 136 -1.75 -9.27 14.48
N LEU A 137 -1.39 -8.39 13.52
CA LEU A 137 -0.16 -8.51 12.74
C LEU A 137 1.07 -8.40 13.66
N LYS A 138 1.82 -9.49 13.78
CA LYS A 138 3.07 -9.53 14.55
C LYS A 138 4.20 -8.83 13.80
N ALA A 139 4.26 -7.50 13.93
CA ALA A 139 5.25 -6.67 13.25
C ALA A 139 6.57 -6.49 14.03
N ASP A 140 6.71 -7.06 15.24
CA ASP A 140 7.87 -6.81 16.12
C ASP A 140 9.23 -7.10 15.47
N ALA A 141 9.36 -8.24 14.80
CA ALA A 141 10.60 -8.61 14.13
C ALA A 141 10.96 -7.65 12.98
N ILE A 142 9.95 -7.17 12.26
CA ILE A 142 10.12 -6.23 11.14
C ILE A 142 10.46 -4.84 11.70
N ASN A 143 9.73 -4.39 12.71
CA ASN A 143 9.96 -3.12 13.39
C ASN A 143 11.35 -3.07 14.02
N HIS A 144 11.85 -4.18 14.57
CA HIS A 144 13.23 -4.24 15.03
C HIS A 144 14.26 -4.04 13.89
N GLN A 145 13.99 -4.54 12.68
CA GLN A 145 14.85 -4.28 11.52
C GLN A 145 14.78 -2.83 11.07
N ILE A 146 13.57 -2.24 11.05
CA ILE A 146 13.34 -0.82 10.76
C ILE A 146 14.08 0.06 11.76
N ASP A 147 13.97 -0.24 13.06
CA ASP A 147 14.66 0.49 14.13
C ASP A 147 16.18 0.43 13.95
N ARG A 148 16.72 -0.75 13.59
CA ARG A 148 18.15 -0.91 13.27
C ARG A 148 18.55 -0.12 12.03
N PHE A 149 17.74 -0.10 10.99
CA PHE A 149 17.97 0.74 9.80
C PHE A 149 18.00 2.22 10.17
N ASN A 150 16.96 2.69 10.86
CA ASN A 150 16.83 4.08 11.26
C ASN A 150 18.00 4.54 12.15
N LYS A 151 18.49 3.65 13.01
CA LYS A 151 19.60 3.94 13.92
C LYS A 151 20.98 3.88 13.26
N TYR A 152 21.24 2.88 12.43
CA TYR A 152 22.61 2.57 12.00
C TYR A 152 22.93 2.98 10.56
N TYR A 153 21.93 3.19 9.70
CA TYR A 153 22.17 3.43 8.28
C TYR A 153 23.05 4.66 8.03
N VAL A 154 22.73 5.80 8.66
CA VAL A 154 23.48 7.05 8.48
C VAL A 154 24.89 6.93 9.06
N LEU A 155 25.03 6.29 10.22
CA LEU A 155 26.34 6.07 10.87
C LEU A 155 27.24 5.20 10.00
N GLU A 156 26.72 4.09 9.49
CA GLU A 156 27.46 3.17 8.60
C GLU A 156 27.84 3.86 7.29
N LYS A 157 26.97 4.71 6.73
CA LYS A 157 27.26 5.49 5.53
C LYS A 157 28.33 6.57 5.81
N GLU A 158 28.28 7.23 6.96
CA GLU A 158 29.26 8.24 7.39
C GLU A 158 30.68 7.68 7.47
N CYS A 159 30.85 6.48 8.03
CA CYS A 159 32.15 5.81 8.11
C CYS A 159 32.81 5.58 6.74
N ILE A 160 32.03 5.50 5.66
CA ILE A 160 32.54 5.27 4.31
C ILE A 160 32.78 6.58 3.58
N VAL A 161 31.86 7.53 3.69
CA VAL A 161 31.95 8.80 2.95
C VAL A 161 32.79 9.86 3.70
N GLY A 162 33.15 9.62 4.96
CA GLY A 162 33.96 10.52 5.79
C GLY A 162 33.29 11.86 6.11
N SER A 163 31.97 11.97 5.91
CA SER A 163 31.23 13.23 6.06
C SER A 163 29.79 12.99 6.50
N SER A 164 29.44 13.48 7.69
CA SER A 164 28.07 13.39 8.22
C SER A 164 27.03 14.05 7.30
N ARG A 165 27.38 15.19 6.69
CA ARG A 165 26.51 15.90 5.74
C ARG A 165 26.19 15.04 4.51
N LEU A 166 27.20 14.40 3.93
CA LEU A 166 27.00 13.52 2.76
C LEU A 166 26.27 12.23 3.15
N ALA A 167 26.50 11.72 4.36
CA ALA A 167 25.84 10.54 4.90
C ALA A 167 24.34 10.77 5.09
N ALA A 168 23.94 11.86 5.74
CA ALA A 168 22.53 12.20 5.99
C ALA A 168 21.75 12.56 4.71
N ARG A 169 22.46 12.92 3.63
CA ARG A 169 21.83 13.30 2.36
C ARG A 169 20.96 12.15 1.82
N LEU A 170 19.70 12.48 1.48
CA LEU A 170 18.66 11.57 0.98
C LEU A 170 18.24 10.45 1.93
N PHE A 171 18.69 10.45 3.18
CA PHE A 171 18.18 9.50 4.16
C PHE A 171 16.76 9.88 4.59
N VAL A 172 15.83 8.94 4.44
CA VAL A 172 14.46 9.06 4.93
C VAL A 172 14.22 7.92 5.92
N PRO A 173 13.99 8.23 7.21
CA PRO A 173 13.61 7.21 8.19
C PRO A 173 12.39 6.42 7.72
N GLN A 174 12.42 5.12 7.90
CA GLN A 174 11.27 4.27 7.60
C GLN A 174 10.31 4.26 8.80
N PRO A 175 9.01 4.51 8.59
CA PRO A 175 8.04 4.42 9.68
C PRO A 175 7.92 2.97 10.16
N ARG A 176 7.61 2.81 11.44
CA ARG A 176 7.26 1.48 11.98
C ARG A 176 5.97 0.99 11.32
N ILE A 177 5.89 -0.31 11.12
CA ILE A 177 4.67 -0.97 10.68
C ILE A 177 3.75 -1.09 11.88
N GLU A 178 2.71 -0.27 11.88
CA GLU A 178 1.63 -0.24 12.85
C GLU A 178 0.29 -0.60 12.18
N PRO A 179 -0.74 -1.03 12.93
CA PRO A 179 -2.05 -1.30 12.36
C PRO A 179 -2.62 -0.11 11.59
N ALA A 180 -2.43 1.12 12.10
CA ALA A 180 -2.87 2.34 11.43
C ALA A 180 -2.18 2.53 10.08
N TRP A 181 -0.85 2.37 10.03
CA TRP A 181 -0.08 2.42 8.79
C TRP A 181 -0.58 1.38 7.78
N LEU A 182 -0.87 0.15 8.20
CA LEU A 182 -1.39 -0.87 7.29
C LEU A 182 -2.77 -0.48 6.72
N LEU A 183 -3.64 0.13 7.53
CA LEU A 183 -4.96 0.60 7.10
C LEU A 183 -4.87 1.84 6.20
N GLU A 184 -3.79 2.62 6.26
CA GLU A 184 -3.51 3.68 5.30
C GLU A 184 -3.06 3.10 3.94
N GLN A 185 -2.17 2.10 3.96
CA GLN A 185 -1.69 1.45 2.73
C GLN A 185 -2.77 0.59 2.07
N LEU A 186 -3.56 -0.12 2.86
CA LEU A 186 -4.58 -1.06 2.42
C LEU A 186 -5.90 -0.76 3.14
N PRO A 187 -6.66 0.24 2.66
CA PRO A 187 -7.82 0.75 3.37
C PRO A 187 -8.97 -0.25 3.44
N ILE A 188 -9.80 -0.05 4.47
CA ILE A 188 -11.13 -0.63 4.57
C ILE A 188 -12.01 -0.15 3.40
N LEU A 189 -13.07 -0.90 3.13
CA LEU A 189 -14.02 -0.53 2.10
C LEU A 189 -15.09 0.44 2.67
N PRO A 190 -15.54 1.43 1.89
CA PRO A 190 -16.72 2.20 2.24
C PRO A 190 -17.96 1.30 2.25
N VAL A 191 -18.82 1.44 3.26
CA VAL A 191 -20.11 0.74 3.32
C VAL A 191 -21.17 1.62 2.68
N PRO A 192 -21.80 1.20 1.56
CA PRO A 192 -22.86 1.97 0.93
C PRO A 192 -24.06 2.16 1.85
N ARG A 193 -24.64 3.36 1.83
CA ARG A 193 -25.90 3.62 2.53
C ARG A 193 -27.06 3.07 1.71
N LEU A 194 -27.91 2.29 2.36
CA LEU A 194 -29.18 1.83 1.78
C LEU A 194 -30.19 2.98 1.75
N ARG A 195 -31.15 2.90 0.83
CA ARG A 195 -32.23 3.88 0.68
C ARG A 195 -33.45 3.56 1.55
#